data_AF-A0A0G1WII9-F1
#
_entry.id   AF-A0A0G1WII9-F1
#
_cell.length_a   1.000
_cell.length_b   1.000
_cell.length_c   1.000
_cell.angle_alpha   90.00
_cell.angle_beta   90.00
_cell.angle_gamma   90.00
#
_symmetry.space_group_name_H-M   'P 1'
#
loop_
_entity.id
_entity.type
_entity.pdbx_description
1 polymer ?
#
loop_
_entity_poly.entity_id
_entity_poly.type
_entity_poly.pdbx_seq_one_letter_code
_entity_poly.pdbx_strand_id
1 'polypeptide(L)' 'MVNYLDRITAPMQLHQGTGDAAVPVKWNDEFVTVLEGKKKDVGYFVYPGADHNLSPGWNTVIARDIEFFRKFLR' A
#
# COMPACT_ATOMS: atom_id res chain seq x y z
N MET A 1 7.95 15.57 -3.21
CA MET A 1 8.69 15.01 -4.36
C MET A 1 9.13 13.61 -3.97
N VAL A 2 8.79 12.60 -4.78
CA VAL A 2 9.16 11.19 -4.53
C VAL A 2 10.45 10.87 -5.29
N ASN A 3 11.42 10.25 -4.62
CA ASN A 3 12.77 10.06 -5.15
C ASN A 3 13.17 8.59 -5.17
N TYR A 4 14.18 8.24 -5.98
CA TYR A 4 14.82 6.92 -6.03
C TYR A 4 13.92 5.74 -6.45
N LEU A 5 12.77 6.01 -7.06
CA LEU A 5 11.80 4.97 -7.44
C LEU A 5 12.38 3.93 -8.41
N ASP A 6 13.36 4.32 -9.22
CA ASP A 6 14.00 3.40 -10.16
C ASP A 6 14.75 2.27 -9.46
N ARG A 7 15.16 2.47 -8.20
CA ARG A 7 15.82 1.44 -7.36
C ARG A 7 14.86 0.41 -6.77
N ILE A 8 13.55 0.63 -6.84
CA ILE A 8 12.56 -0.35 -6.41
C ILE A 8 12.51 -1.47 -7.44
N THR A 9 13.00 -2.65 -7.06
CA THR A 9 13.03 -3.86 -7.91
C THR A 9 12.18 -5.00 -7.35
N ALA A 10 11.77 -4.92 -6.08
CA ALA A 10 10.93 -5.91 -5.44
C ALA A 10 9.44 -5.56 -5.59
N PRO A 11 8.55 -6.57 -5.57
CA PRO A 11 7.11 -6.37 -5.43
C PRO A 11 6.79 -5.59 -4.15
N MET A 12 5.78 -4.74 -4.20
CA MET A 12 5.33 -3.94 -3.06
C MET A 12 3.82 -4.13 -2.81
N GLN A 13 3.43 -4.15 -1.54
CA GLN A 13 2.04 -4.10 -1.11
C GLN A 13 1.84 -2.90 -0.19
N LEU A 14 0.83 -2.08 -0.46
CA LEU A 14 0.51 -0.84 0.26
C LEU A 14 -0.95 -0.87 0.74
N HIS A 15 -1.17 -0.48 1.99
CA HIS A 15 -2.50 -0.43 2.63
C HIS A 15 -2.79 0.99 3.12
N GLN A 16 -4.01 1.50 2.90
CA GLN A 16 -4.41 2.84 3.33
C GLN A 16 -5.85 2.84 3.88
N GLY A 17 -6.04 3.38 5.09
CA GLY A 17 -7.37 3.69 5.63
C GLY A 17 -7.86 5.06 5.18
N THR A 18 -9.11 5.21 4.73
CA THR A 18 -9.61 6.53 4.32
C THR A 18 -10.01 7.44 5.48
N GLY A 19 -10.11 6.89 6.70
CA GLY A 19 -10.33 7.62 7.94
C GLY A 19 -9.03 7.95 8.69
N ASP A 20 -7.88 7.71 8.08
CA ASP A 20 -6.58 8.05 8.65
C ASP A 20 -6.41 9.58 8.71
N ALA A 21 -6.42 10.12 9.94
CA ALA A 21 -6.25 11.55 10.19
C ALA A 21 -4.77 11.98 10.18
N ALA A 22 -3.83 11.05 10.24
CA ALA A 22 -2.39 11.32 10.28
C ALA A 22 -1.75 11.24 8.89
N VAL A 23 -2.21 10.31 8.04
CA VAL A 23 -1.66 10.09 6.68
C VAL A 23 -2.77 10.27 5.64
N PRO A 24 -2.80 11.42 4.92
CA PRO A 24 -3.79 11.68 3.90
C PRO A 24 -3.73 10.65 2.75
N VAL A 25 -4.89 10.07 2.40
CA VAL A 25 -5.05 9.09 1.30
C VAL A 25 -4.39 9.57 0.01
N LYS A 26 -4.54 10.86 -0.30
CA LYS A 26 -3.99 11.49 -1.50
C LYS A 26 -2.48 11.27 -1.67
N TRP A 27 -1.72 11.18 -0.58
CA TRP A 27 -0.28 10.94 -0.65
C TRP A 27 0.03 9.55 -1.23
N ASN A 28 -0.73 8.54 -0.80
CA ASN A 28 -0.58 7.18 -1.31
C ASN A 28 -1.16 7.04 -2.73
N ASP A 29 -2.27 7.70 -3.04
CA ASP A 29 -2.82 7.73 -4.40
C ASP A 29 -1.82 8.33 -5.41
N GLU A 30 -1.21 9.47 -5.06
CA GLU A 30 -0.18 10.11 -5.88
C GLU A 30 1.08 9.24 -6.02
N PHE A 31 1.51 8.61 -4.92
CA PHE A 31 2.67 7.72 -4.93
C PHE A 31 2.45 6.50 -5.84
N VAL A 32 1.30 5.83 -5.71
CA VAL A 32 0.93 4.66 -6.52
C VAL A 32 0.82 5.03 -8.00
N THR A 33 0.20 6.17 -8.31
CA THR A 33 0.11 6.67 -9.70
C THR A 33 1.50 6.81 -10.33
N VAL A 34 2.48 7.34 -9.59
CA VAL A 34 3.85 7.49 -10.10
C VAL A 34 4.55 6.13 -10.27
N LEU A 35 4.33 5.18 -9.37
CA LEU A 35 4.90 3.83 -9.45
C LEU A 35 4.33 3.03 -10.63
N GLU A 36 3.02 3.08 -10.83
CA GLU A 36 2.33 2.45 -11.95
C GLU A 36 2.80 3.04 -13.28
N GLY A 37 2.94 4.38 -13.36
CA GLY A 37 3.52 5.06 -14.52
C GLY A 37 4.97 4.63 -14.83
N LYS A 38 5.71 4.19 -13.80
CA LYS A 38 7.05 3.60 -13.91
C LYS A 38 7.05 2.08 -14.05
N LYS A 39 5.87 1.45 -14.22
CA LYS A 39 5.67 0.00 -14.35
C LYS A 39 6.26 -0.80 -13.19
N LYS A 40 6.20 -0.26 -11.97
CA LYS A 40 6.59 -0.98 -10.75
C LYS A 40 5.48 -1.93 -10.32
N ASP A 41 5.86 -3.08 -9.76
CA ASP A 41 4.92 -4.06 -9.21
C ASP A 41 4.44 -3.60 -7.84
N VAL A 42 3.26 -2.98 -7.80
CA VAL A 42 2.63 -2.47 -6.58
C VAL A 42 1.17 -2.93 -6.50
N GLY A 43 0.82 -3.58 -5.39
CA GLY A 43 -0.56 -3.83 -4.98
C GLY A 43 -1.00 -2.74 -4.00
N TYR A 44 -2.07 -2.00 -4.32
CA TYR A 44 -2.60 -0.94 -3.47
C TYR A 44 -4.03 -1.27 -3.01
N PHE A 45 -4.23 -1.29 -1.69
CA PHE A 45 -5.50 -1.62 -1.06
C PHE A 45 -5.98 -0.47 -0.18
N VAL A 46 -7.17 0.04 -0.49
CA VAL A 46 -7.81 1.14 0.25
C VAL A 46 -8.97 0.60 1.07
N TYR A 47 -9.06 1.04 2.32
CA TYR A 47 -10.03 0.57 3.31
C TYR A 47 -10.95 1.74 3.73
N PRO A 48 -12.19 1.80 3.21
CA PRO A 48 -13.12 2.88 3.51
C PRO A 48 -13.41 2.99 5.01
N GLY A 49 -13.27 4.20 5.54
CA GLY A 49 -13.53 4.54 6.94
C GLY A 49 -12.51 4.01 7.93
N ALA A 50 -11.52 3.21 7.49
CA ALA A 50 -10.53 2.67 8.40
C ALA A 50 -9.57 3.76 8.89
N ASP A 51 -9.23 3.71 10.17
CA ASP A 51 -8.35 4.68 10.82
C ASP A 51 -6.86 4.43 10.51
N HIS A 52 -5.98 5.15 11.22
CA HIS A 52 -4.52 4.99 11.11
C HIS A 52 -4.02 3.58 11.47
N ASN A 53 -4.77 2.86 12.31
CA ASN A 53 -4.46 1.47 12.68
C ASN A 53 -5.14 0.46 11.74
N LEU A 54 -5.73 0.96 10.64
CA LEU A 54 -6.49 0.20 9.67
C LEU A 54 -7.70 -0.52 10.29
N SER A 55 -8.19 -0.07 11.45
CA SER A 55 -9.42 -0.59 12.06
C SER A 55 -10.64 0.06 11.39
N PRO A 56 -11.67 -0.70 10.99
CA PRO A 56 -11.92 -2.12 11.30
C PRO A 56 -11.33 -3.14 10.30
N GLY A 57 -10.61 -2.71 9.27
CA GLY A 57 -10.04 -3.54 8.20
C GLY A 57 -8.83 -4.42 8.57
N TRP A 58 -8.32 -4.34 9.80
CA TRP A 58 -7.06 -4.97 10.24
C TRP A 58 -6.95 -6.46 9.89
N ASN A 59 -8.00 -7.25 10.12
CA ASN A 59 -7.96 -8.68 9.84
C ASN A 59 -7.74 -8.98 8.34
N THR A 60 -8.32 -8.17 7.45
CA THR A 60 -8.13 -8.30 6.01
C THR A 60 -6.73 -7.88 5.59
N VAL A 61 -6.18 -6.82 6.19
CA VAL A 61 -4.79 -6.36 5.96
C VAL A 61 -3.82 -7.50 6.27
N ILE A 62 -3.91 -8.10 7.45
CA ILE A 62 -3.02 -9.18 7.87
C ILE A 62 -3.16 -10.43 6.99
N ALA A 63 -4.39 -10.79 6.59
CA ALA A 63 -4.59 -11.91 5.67
C ALA A 63 -3.87 -11.69 4.33
N ARG A 64 -3.97 -10.47 3.76
CA ARG A 64 -3.27 -10.09 2.53
C ARG A 64 -1.76 -10.07 2.70
N ASP A 65 -1.24 -9.62 3.85
CA ASP A 65 0.20 -9.63 4.12
C ASP A 65 0.75 -11.06 4.17
N ILE A 66 0.05 -11.98 4.84
CA ILE A 66 0.43 -13.39 4.88
C ILE A 66 0.46 -13.99 3.47
N GLU A 67 -0.55 -13.71 2.64
CA GLU A 67 -0.60 -14.19 1.25
C GLU A 67 0.52 -13.59 0.39
N PHE A 68 0.78 -12.29 0.53
CA PHE A 68 1.87 -11.59 -0.15
C PHE A 68 3.23 -12.23 0.18
N PHE A 69 3.52 -12.41 1.46
CA PHE A 69 4.78 -13.02 1.88
C PHE A 69 4.88 -14.50 1.50
N ARG A 70 3.80 -15.29 1.58
CA ARG A 70 3.79 -16.67 1.07
C ARG A 70 4.11 -16.75 -0.43
N LYS A 71 3.69 -15.75 -1.20
CA LYS A 71 3.94 -15.70 -2.65
C LYS A 71 5.39 -15.34 -2.98
N PHE A 72 6.00 -14.43 -2.21
CA PHE A 72 7.27 -13.80 -2.60
C PHE A 72 8.47 -14.17 -1.71
N LEU A 73 8.26 -14.71 -0.52
CA LEU A 73 9.31 -15.28 0.32
C LEU A 73 9.31 -16.80 0.17
N ARG A 74 10.50 -17.37 0.01
CA ARG A 74 10.77 -18.81 0.03
C ARG A 74 11.65 -19.13 1.22
#